data_AF-A0AA93L148-F1
#
_entry.id   AF-A0AA93L148-F1
#
_cell.length_a   1.000
_cell.length_b   1.000
_cell.length_c   1.000
_cell.angle_alpha   90.00
_cell.angle_beta   90.00
_cell.angle_gamma   90.00
#
_symmetry.space_group_name_H-M   'P 1'
#
loop_
_entity.id
_entity.type
_entity.pdbx_description
1 polymer ?
#
loop_
_entity_poly.entity_id
_entity_poly.type
_entity_poly.pdbx_seq_one_letter_code
_entity_poly.pdbx_strand_id
1 'polypeptide(L)'
;MSEKPTLQDIAAMPYPQSIHAMRKFYNPNWGMPVPEDAGELRKFKVRVEYTYTNSDSRTYTVDAVSKVDAEAAAEAMFDKDITVEEDASLDDMSVSEVEDA
;
A
#
# COMPACT_ATOMS: atom_id res chain seq x y z
N MET A 1 -20.53 35.78 -23.68
CA MET A 1 -20.36 34.39 -23.23
C MET A 1 -18.87 34.08 -23.37
N SER A 2 -18.15 33.76 -22.29
CA SER A 2 -16.73 33.38 -22.42
C SER A 2 -16.65 32.00 -23.07
N GLU A 3 -16.05 31.95 -24.26
CA GLU A 3 -15.75 30.70 -24.95
C GLU A 3 -14.85 29.84 -24.07
N LYS A 4 -15.23 28.58 -23.92
CA LYS A 4 -14.43 27.59 -23.19
C LYS A 4 -13.16 27.31 -24.01
N PRO A 5 -11.95 27.58 -23.48
CA PRO A 5 -10.70 27.33 -24.21
C PRO A 5 -10.56 25.85 -24.53
N THR A 6 -9.95 25.51 -25.67
CA THR A 6 -9.74 24.11 -26.04
C THR A 6 -8.66 23.46 -25.15
N LEU A 7 -8.61 22.13 -25.14
CA LEU A 7 -7.56 21.41 -24.38
C LEU A 7 -6.16 21.72 -24.94
N GLN A 8 -6.05 21.94 -26.26
CA GLN A 8 -4.81 22.34 -26.92
C GLN A 8 -4.36 23.73 -26.46
N ASP A 9 -5.30 24.68 -26.37
CA ASP A 9 -5.01 26.04 -25.87
C ASP A 9 -4.52 26.00 -24.42
N ILE A 10 -5.17 25.19 -23.57
CA ILE A 10 -4.75 25.03 -22.17
C ILE A 10 -3.38 24.37 -22.06
N ALA A 11 -3.07 23.39 -22.91
CA ALA A 11 -1.77 22.72 -22.92
C ALA A 11 -0.61 23.64 -23.33
N ALA A 12 -0.90 24.65 -24.16
CA ALA A 12 0.07 25.67 -24.55
C ALA A 12 0.31 26.74 -23.46
N MET A 13 -0.52 26.80 -22.40
CA MET A 13 -0.36 27.76 -21.32
C MET A 13 0.80 27.37 -20.38
N PRO A 14 1.57 28.34 -19.86
CA PRO A 14 2.63 28.07 -18.89
C PRO A 14 2.04 27.62 -17.53
N TYR A 15 2.81 26.82 -16.80
CA TYR A 15 2.47 26.48 -15.41
C TYR A 15 2.56 27.72 -14.51
N PRO A 16 1.59 27.97 -13.59
CA PRO A 16 0.44 27.14 -13.22
C PRO A 16 -0.88 27.47 -13.95
N GLN A 17 -0.86 28.36 -14.94
CA GLN A 17 -2.07 28.87 -15.61
C GLN A 17 -2.85 27.75 -16.31
N SER A 18 -2.15 26.77 -16.89
CA SER A 18 -2.75 25.57 -17.49
C SER A 18 -3.58 24.76 -16.47
N ILE A 19 -3.09 24.59 -15.25
CA ILE A 19 -3.82 23.91 -14.17
C ILE A 19 -5.07 24.71 -13.78
N HIS A 20 -4.96 26.02 -13.61
CA HIS A 20 -6.10 26.86 -13.27
C HIS A 20 -7.18 26.86 -14.35
N ALA A 21 -6.79 26.90 -15.63
CA ALA A 21 -7.72 26.80 -16.74
C ALA A 21 -8.40 25.43 -16.79
N MET A 22 -7.65 24.33 -16.56
CA MET A 22 -8.22 22.99 -16.52
C MET A 22 -9.25 22.82 -15.39
N ARG A 23 -8.92 23.36 -14.20
CA ARG A 23 -9.82 23.37 -13.04
C ARG A 23 -11.08 24.19 -13.29
N LYS A 24 -10.94 25.35 -13.93
CA LYS A 24 -12.07 26.26 -14.16
C LYS A 24 -13.06 25.74 -15.21
N PHE A 25 -12.57 25.13 -16.29
CA PHE A 25 -13.39 24.86 -17.48
C PHE A 25 -13.73 23.38 -17.70
N TYR A 26 -12.95 22.44 -17.18
CA TYR A 26 -13.09 21.01 -17.51
C TYR A 26 -13.27 20.13 -16.27
N ASN A 27 -12.30 20.12 -15.35
CA ASN A 27 -12.33 19.27 -14.17
C ASN A 27 -11.83 20.07 -12.96
N PRO A 28 -12.73 20.52 -12.06
CA PRO A 28 -12.38 21.28 -10.84
C PRO A 28 -11.29 20.63 -9.98
N ASN A 29 -11.19 19.31 -10.02
CA ASN A 29 -10.27 18.50 -9.22
C ASN A 29 -8.99 18.12 -9.98
N TRP A 30 -8.77 18.67 -11.17
CA TRP A 30 -7.60 18.34 -11.99
C TRP A 30 -6.29 18.69 -11.28
N GLY A 31 -5.42 17.68 -11.12
CA GLY A 31 -4.15 17.81 -10.42
C GLY A 31 -4.28 18.18 -8.95
N MET A 32 -5.46 18.02 -8.34
CA MET A 32 -5.57 17.97 -6.88
C MET A 32 -5.15 16.56 -6.42
N PRO A 33 -4.43 16.43 -5.29
CA PRO A 33 -4.20 15.12 -4.71
C PRO A 33 -5.56 14.46 -4.45
N VAL A 34 -5.71 13.21 -4.89
CA VAL A 34 -6.93 12.44 -4.62
C VAL A 34 -7.07 12.37 -3.09
N PRO A 35 -8.18 12.86 -2.52
CA PRO A 35 -8.38 12.77 -1.08
C PRO A 35 -8.31 11.30 -0.68
N GLU A 36 -7.54 11.00 0.37
CA GLU A 36 -7.30 9.62 0.84
C GLU A 36 -8.60 8.89 1.22
N ASP A 37 -9.71 9.62 1.36
CA ASP A 37 -11.01 9.13 1.83
C ASP A 37 -12.06 8.87 0.74
N ALA A 38 -11.69 8.80 -0.55
CA ALA A 38 -12.67 8.67 -1.64
C ALA A 38 -13.42 7.32 -1.70
N GLY A 39 -13.21 6.39 -0.76
CA GLY A 39 -13.89 5.08 -0.77
C GLY A 39 -13.48 4.16 -1.93
N GLU A 40 -12.54 4.60 -2.77
CA GLU A 40 -12.06 3.85 -3.91
C GLU A 40 -10.96 2.88 -3.50
N LEU A 41 -11.08 1.62 -3.94
CA LEU A 41 -10.05 0.61 -3.72
C LEU A 41 -8.78 0.99 -4.48
N ARG A 42 -7.66 1.11 -3.75
CA ARG A 42 -6.32 1.38 -4.27
C ARG A 42 -5.44 0.17 -4.03
N LYS A 43 -4.52 -0.07 -4.96
CA LYS A 43 -3.48 -1.10 -4.81
C LYS A 43 -2.39 -0.59 -3.89
N PHE A 44 -2.26 -1.23 -2.73
CA PHE A 44 -1.17 -1.04 -1.80
C PHE A 44 -0.21 -2.21 -1.90
N LYS A 45 1.09 -1.91 -1.95
CA LYS A 45 2.15 -2.91 -1.86
C LYS A 45 2.71 -2.86 -0.44
N VAL A 46 2.38 -3.85 0.36
CA VAL A 46 2.75 -3.93 1.78
C VAL A 46 3.87 -4.95 1.95
N ARG A 47 4.98 -4.52 2.54
CA ARG A 47 6.10 -5.39 2.89
C ARG A 47 5.97 -5.76 4.37
N VAL A 48 5.86 -7.05 4.66
CA VAL A 48 5.85 -7.62 6.00
C VAL A 48 7.24 -8.18 6.27
N GLU A 49 7.94 -7.62 7.24
CA GLU A 49 9.23 -8.11 7.70
C GLU A 49 8.99 -8.98 8.94
N TYR A 50 9.52 -10.19 8.96
CA TYR A 50 9.33 -11.13 10.05
C TYR A 50 10.65 -11.80 10.43
N THR A 51 10.76 -12.24 11.67
CA THR A 51 11.93 -12.94 12.17
C THR A 51 11.44 -14.15 12.96
N TYR A 52 11.85 -15.34 12.53
CA TYR A 52 11.57 -16.59 13.24
C TYR A 52 12.89 -17.21 13.72
N THR A 53 13.61 -17.87 12.82
CA THR A 53 15.02 -18.28 13.00
C THR A 53 15.99 -17.34 12.29
N ASN A 54 15.58 -16.79 11.14
CA ASN A 54 16.28 -15.73 10.40
C ASN A 54 15.31 -14.60 10.10
N SER A 55 15.83 -13.39 9.89
CA SER A 55 15.03 -12.26 9.40
C SER A 55 14.77 -12.42 7.90
N ASP A 56 13.50 -12.38 7.52
CA ASP A 56 13.05 -12.43 6.12
C ASP A 56 11.92 -11.42 5.90
N SER A 57 11.52 -11.21 4.65
CA SER A 57 10.43 -10.30 4.31
C SER A 57 9.58 -10.82 3.17
N ARG A 58 8.26 -10.70 3.32
CA ARG A 58 7.29 -10.98 2.26
C ARG A 58 6.61 -9.70 1.79
N THR A 59 6.18 -9.68 0.54
CA THR A 59 5.49 -8.51 -0.02
C THR A 59 4.14 -8.93 -0.60
N TYR A 60 3.08 -8.28 -0.13
CA TYR A 60 1.71 -8.49 -0.56
C TYR A 60 1.20 -7.28 -1.35
N THR A 61 0.37 -7.54 -2.36
CA THR A 61 -0.37 -6.50 -3.08
C THR A 61 -1.83 -6.62 -2.70
N VAL A 62 -2.37 -5.59 -2.06
CA VAL A 62 -3.72 -5.58 -1.48
C VAL A 62 -4.52 -4.43 -2.06
N ASP A 63 -5.75 -4.69 -2.46
CA ASP A 63 -6.73 -3.66 -2.82
C ASP A 63 -7.44 -3.20 -1.54
N ALA A 64 -7.22 -1.96 -1.11
CA ALA A 64 -7.82 -1.40 0.11
C ALA A 64 -8.21 0.08 -0.08
N VAL A 65 -9.07 0.59 0.79
CA VAL A 65 -9.49 2.00 0.74
C VAL A 65 -8.48 2.90 1.45
N SER A 66 -7.89 2.41 2.54
CA SER A 66 -6.87 3.11 3.32
C SER A 66 -5.61 2.27 3.51
N LYS A 67 -4.52 2.92 3.94
CA LYS A 67 -3.28 2.22 4.32
C LYS A 67 -3.50 1.28 5.51
N VAL A 68 -4.30 1.70 6.48
CA VAL A 68 -4.62 0.92 7.68
C VAL A 68 -5.37 -0.36 7.29
N ASP A 69 -6.33 -0.25 6.38
CA ASP A 69 -7.04 -1.43 5.87
C ASP A 69 -6.13 -2.34 5.05
N ALA A 70 -5.19 -1.77 4.28
CA ALA A 70 -4.20 -2.53 3.53
C ALA A 70 -3.25 -3.32 4.43
N GLU A 71 -2.80 -2.71 5.54
CA GLU A 71 -1.95 -3.35 6.55
C GLU A 71 -2.68 -4.52 7.21
N ALA A 72 -3.90 -4.31 7.70
CA ALA A 72 -4.71 -5.36 8.32
C ALA A 72 -4.99 -6.53 7.35
N ALA A 73 -5.26 -6.22 6.08
CA ALA A 73 -5.47 -7.25 5.06
C ALA A 73 -4.18 -7.98 4.67
N ALA A 74 -3.03 -7.29 4.66
CA ALA A 74 -1.72 -7.92 4.42
C ALA A 74 -1.31 -8.82 5.60
N GLU A 75 -1.59 -8.42 6.83
CA GLU A 75 -1.38 -9.24 8.04
C GLU A 75 -2.24 -10.51 8.00
N ALA A 76 -3.54 -10.37 7.70
CA ALA A 76 -4.42 -11.53 7.54
C ALA A 76 -4.02 -12.47 6.38
N MET A 77 -3.36 -11.96 5.33
CA MET A 77 -2.77 -12.79 4.28
C MET A 77 -1.50 -13.47 4.78
N PHE A 78 -0.65 -12.75 5.49
CA PHE A 78 0.57 -13.28 6.09
C PHE A 78 0.28 -14.41 7.07
N ASP A 79 -0.69 -14.26 7.98
CA ASP A 79 -1.07 -15.29 8.94
C ASP A 79 -1.60 -16.58 8.28
N LYS A 80 -2.30 -16.44 7.14
CA LYS A 80 -2.75 -17.61 6.36
C LYS A 80 -1.63 -18.30 5.62
N ASP A 81 -0.68 -17.50 5.13
CA ASP A 81 0.50 -17.98 4.41
C ASP A 81 1.53 -18.61 5.36
N ILE A 82 1.56 -18.17 6.63
CA ILE A 82 2.32 -18.77 7.73
C ILE A 82 1.57 -19.98 8.27
N THR A 83 1.21 -20.91 7.39
CA THR A 83 1.22 -22.32 7.80
C THR A 83 2.65 -22.62 8.18
N VAL A 84 2.94 -22.52 9.49
CA VAL A 84 4.09 -23.14 10.13
C VAL A 84 4.18 -24.53 9.50
N GLU A 85 5.30 -24.83 8.84
CA GLU A 85 5.58 -26.19 8.43
C GLU A 85 5.48 -27.04 9.70
N GLU A 86 4.34 -27.69 9.93
CA GLU A 86 4.13 -28.74 10.93
C GLU A 86 4.92 -29.99 10.51
N ASP A 87 6.21 -29.82 10.18
CA ASP A 87 7.13 -30.90 9.84
C ASP A 87 8.43 -30.82 10.65
N ALA A 88 8.39 -30.10 11.78
CA ALA A 88 9.35 -30.28 12.86
C ALA A 88 8.64 -30.96 14.02
N SER A 89 8.65 -32.30 13.98
CA SER A 89 8.26 -33.20 15.06
C SER A 89 8.62 -32.63 16.45
N LEU A 90 7.60 -32.32 17.25
CA LEU A 90 7.71 -32.05 18.69
C LEU A 90 8.05 -33.33 19.46
N ASP A 91 9.14 -34.03 19.11
CA ASP A 91 9.51 -35.31 19.74
C ASP A 91 10.97 -35.39 20.22
N ASP A 92 11.76 -34.32 20.17
CA ASP A 92 13.10 -34.35 20.79
C ASP A 92 13.54 -32.98 21.32
N MET A 93 12.98 -32.58 22.47
CA MET A 93 13.66 -31.63 23.35
C MET A 93 14.33 -32.41 24.47
N SER A 94 15.53 -32.92 24.20
CA SER A 94 16.46 -33.35 25.24
C SER A 94 17.09 -32.12 25.90
N VAL A 95 16.91 -32.01 27.22
CA VAL A 95 17.59 -31.04 28.08
C VAL A 95 18.94 -31.63 28.50
N SER A 96 20.02 -30.96 28.08
CA SER A 96 21.40 -31.16 28.53
C SER A 96 22.11 -29.83 28.23
N GLU A 97 22.57 -29.00 29.15
CA GLU A 97 23.17 -29.17 30.48
C GLU A 97 22.88 -27.91 31.32
N VAL A 98 22.93 -28.06 32.65
CA VAL A 98 23.04 -26.97 33.62
C VAL A 98 24.43 -27.07 34.26
N GLU A 99 25.28 -26.08 34.03
CA GLU A 99 26.50 -25.88 34.81
C GLU A 99 26.37 -24.62 35.68
N ASP A 100 26.58 -24.83 36.98
CA ASP A 100 26.82 -23.80 37.99
C ASP A 100 28.34 -23.65 38.17
N ALA A 101 28.80 -22.44 38.52
CA ALA A 101 30.22 -22.09 38.63
C ALA A 101 30.94 -22.74 39.83
#